data_AF-A0A410G1P3-F1
#
_entry.id   AF-A0A410G1P3-F1
#
_cell.length_a   1.000
_cell.length_b   1.000
_cell.length_c   1.000
_cell.angle_alpha   90.00
_cell.angle_beta   90.00
_cell.angle_gamma   90.00
#
_symmetry.space_group_name_H-M   'P 1'
#
loop_
_entity.id
_entity.type
_entity.pdbx_description
1 polymer ?
#
loop_
_entity_poly.entity_id
_entity_poly.type
_entity_poly.pdbx_seq_one_letter_code
_entity_poly.pdbx_strand_id
1 'polypeptide(L)'
;MYRILFLFVFVLFYSVPALAEDWGVTGHRVVGEIAEKYLDRKASKAISVLLDGHSLAFVGPFGDDIKSNREFDSFKPWHYVNFPFGERYETYPKSEEGDIINGIYACITILKDEKSSKDEKAFYLKLLVHFIGDLHQPLHIGKLDDKGGNDFQVRWFGNGTNLHKVWDSEMLDSYKMSYTEVARNADVLSKKEVEAIKSGTVLDWMYESRALCEDIYDNSEVGEKLGYNYMYKYMDTVRFQLQKGGIRLASLLNDIFG
;
A
#
# COMPACT_ATOMS: atom_id res chain seq x y z
N MET A 1 31.48 18.86 -57.96
CA MET A 1 30.70 19.22 -56.75
C MET A 1 30.03 17.97 -56.22
N TYR A 2 30.56 17.35 -55.17
CA TYR A 2 29.97 16.16 -54.55
C TYR A 2 28.90 16.62 -53.53
N ARG A 3 27.65 16.16 -53.71
CA ARG A 3 26.57 16.40 -52.74
C ARG A 3 26.64 15.32 -51.65
N ILE A 4 27.02 15.72 -50.44
CA ILE A 4 26.97 14.87 -49.25
C ILE A 4 25.53 14.85 -48.76
N LEU A 5 24.90 13.68 -48.78
CA LEU A 5 23.55 13.45 -48.25
C LEU A 5 23.68 13.18 -46.74
N PHE A 6 23.26 14.11 -45.90
CA PHE A 6 23.17 13.90 -44.45
C PHE A 6 21.95 13.03 -44.13
N LEU A 7 22.22 11.80 -43.69
CA LEU A 7 21.20 10.87 -43.20
C LEU A 7 20.92 11.22 -41.73
N PHE A 8 19.81 11.90 -41.47
CA PHE A 8 19.33 12.13 -40.10
C PHE A 8 18.78 10.81 -39.55
N VAL A 9 19.55 10.17 -38.65
CA VAL A 9 19.07 9.03 -37.86
C VAL A 9 18.18 9.60 -36.75
N PHE A 10 16.88 9.43 -36.90
CA PHE A 10 15.90 9.75 -35.86
C PHE A 10 15.98 8.64 -34.80
N VAL A 11 16.64 8.91 -33.68
CA VAL A 11 16.63 8.01 -32.52
C VAL A 11 15.29 8.22 -31.80
N LEU A 12 14.35 7.31 -32.05
CA LEU A 12 13.10 7.20 -31.29
C LEU A 12 13.44 6.70 -29.88
N PHE A 13 13.50 7.62 -28.92
CA PHE A 13 13.45 7.27 -27.50
C PHE A 13 12.03 6.81 -27.18
N TYR A 14 11.82 5.50 -27.16
CA TYR A 14 10.61 4.93 -26.56
C TYR A 14 10.72 5.10 -25.04
N SER A 15 10.04 6.11 -24.51
CA SER A 15 9.73 6.19 -23.09
C SER A 15 8.74 5.05 -22.81
N VAL A 16 9.20 3.95 -22.21
CA VAL A 16 8.29 2.95 -21.66
C VAL A 16 7.51 3.67 -20.55
N PRO A 17 6.18 3.78 -20.62
CA PRO A 17 5.43 4.29 -19.48
C PRO A 17 5.66 3.32 -18.32
N ALA A 18 6.24 3.82 -17.23
CA ALA A 18 6.23 3.10 -15.97
C ALA A 18 4.76 2.89 -15.61
N LEU A 19 4.33 1.62 -15.57
CA LEU A 19 3.02 1.26 -15.05
C LEU A 19 2.93 1.85 -13.64
N ALA A 20 1.95 2.69 -13.43
CA ALA A 20 1.61 3.21 -12.12
C ALA A 20 0.97 2.06 -11.34
N GLU A 21 1.65 1.57 -10.31
CA GLU A 21 1.06 0.62 -9.37
C GLU A 21 0.91 1.31 -8.01
N ASP A 22 -0.34 1.25 -7.54
CA ASP A 22 -0.87 1.10 -6.18
C ASP A 22 0.22 0.85 -5.12
N TRP A 23 0.19 1.59 -4.00
CA TRP A 23 1.24 1.69 -2.96
C TRP A 23 2.63 1.25 -3.43
N GLY A 24 3.13 1.92 -4.49
CA GLY A 24 4.07 1.30 -5.42
C GLY A 24 5.14 0.48 -4.73
N VAL A 25 5.31 -0.78 -5.14
CA VAL A 25 6.28 -1.84 -4.74
C VAL A 25 7.17 -1.54 -3.52
N THR A 26 7.92 -0.43 -3.54
CA THR A 26 8.67 0.11 -2.40
C THR A 26 7.81 0.23 -1.12
N GLY A 27 6.60 0.79 -1.17
CA GLY A 27 5.72 0.96 0.00
C GLY A 27 5.41 -0.37 0.68
N HIS A 28 4.90 -1.35 -0.07
CA HIS A 28 4.65 -2.70 0.44
C HIS A 28 5.90 -3.39 1.00
N ARG A 29 7.05 -3.22 0.34
CA ARG A 29 8.33 -3.74 0.84
C ARG A 29 8.74 -3.11 2.16
N VAL A 30 8.53 -1.80 2.34
CA VAL A 30 8.81 -1.10 3.61
C VAL A 30 7.92 -1.64 4.72
N VAL A 31 6.62 -1.80 4.47
CA VAL A 31 5.68 -2.37 5.46
C VAL A 31 6.14 -3.76 5.91
N GLY A 32 6.48 -4.65 4.97
CA GLY A 32 7.00 -5.98 5.28
C GLY A 32 8.32 -5.95 6.06
N GLU A 33 9.29 -5.12 5.63
CA GLU A 33 10.60 -4.95 6.28
C GLU A 33 10.48 -4.41 7.72
N ILE A 34 9.54 -3.47 7.96
CA ILE A 34 9.27 -2.98 9.30
C ILE A 34 8.61 -4.09 10.13
N ALA A 35 7.63 -4.81 9.59
CA ALA A 35 6.91 -5.85 10.32
C ALA A 35 7.84 -6.93 10.87
N GLU A 36 8.83 -7.37 10.10
CA GLU A 36 9.79 -8.40 10.55
C GLU A 36 10.56 -8.01 11.83
N LYS A 37 10.76 -6.71 12.08
CA LYS A 37 11.43 -6.22 13.30
C LYS A 37 10.57 -6.35 14.57
N TYR A 38 9.26 -6.51 14.41
CA TYR A 38 8.28 -6.57 15.51
C TYR A 38 7.64 -7.96 15.67
N LEU A 39 8.04 -8.94 14.86
CA LEU A 39 7.59 -10.32 15.02
C LEU A 39 8.21 -10.96 16.27
N ASP A 40 7.40 -11.75 16.98
CA ASP A 40 7.93 -12.67 17.96
C ASP A 40 8.60 -13.90 17.29
N ARG A 41 9.34 -14.67 18.08
CA ARG A 41 10.12 -15.81 17.56
C ARG A 41 9.24 -16.92 16.98
N LYS A 42 8.04 -17.12 17.52
CA LYS A 42 7.15 -18.20 17.09
C LYS A 42 6.47 -17.82 15.78
N ALA A 43 5.95 -16.59 15.69
CA ALA A 43 5.41 -16.04 14.46
C ALA A 43 6.45 -16.00 13.34
N SER A 44 7.66 -15.49 13.62
CA SER A 44 8.76 -15.47 12.64
C SER A 44 9.09 -16.87 12.09
N LYS A 45 9.16 -17.89 12.95
CA LYS A 45 9.42 -19.26 12.53
C LYS A 45 8.27 -19.85 11.69
N ALA A 46 7.02 -19.62 12.09
CA ALA A 46 5.85 -20.09 11.36
C ALA A 46 5.78 -19.47 9.96
N ILE A 47 5.97 -18.15 9.87
CA ILE A 47 6.02 -17.39 8.61
C ILE A 47 7.13 -17.91 7.70
N SER A 48 8.34 -18.12 8.24
CA SER A 48 9.47 -18.65 7.47
C SER A 48 9.15 -20.02 6.85
N VAL A 49 8.44 -20.89 7.56
CA VAL A 49 7.99 -22.19 7.04
C VAL A 49 6.93 -22.02 5.94
N LEU A 50 5.95 -21.13 6.14
CA LEU A 50 4.89 -20.88 5.16
C LEU A 50 5.42 -20.26 3.87
N LEU A 51 6.41 -19.37 3.97
CA LEU A 51 6.96 -18.62 2.84
C LEU A 51 8.23 -19.24 2.24
N ASP A 52 8.63 -20.44 2.68
CA ASP A 52 9.86 -21.12 2.26
C ASP A 52 11.12 -20.24 2.39
N GLY A 53 11.17 -19.47 3.48
CA GLY A 53 12.30 -18.59 3.80
C GLY A 53 12.27 -17.21 3.13
N HIS A 54 11.30 -16.91 2.26
CA HIS A 54 11.15 -15.55 1.73
C HIS A 54 10.72 -14.56 2.82
N SER A 55 11.23 -13.32 2.74
CA SER A 55 10.88 -12.25 3.68
C SER A 55 9.49 -11.68 3.41
N LEU A 56 8.89 -11.05 4.43
CA LEU A 56 7.66 -10.28 4.28
C LEU A 56 7.84 -9.12 3.30
N ALA A 57 9.02 -8.50 3.28
CA ALA A 57 9.35 -7.47 2.30
C ALA A 57 9.26 -8.04 0.87
N PHE A 58 9.84 -9.22 0.61
CA PHE A 58 9.81 -9.83 -0.72
C PHE A 58 8.39 -10.10 -1.21
N VAL A 59 7.51 -10.62 -0.34
CA VAL A 59 6.14 -10.98 -0.73
C VAL A 59 5.14 -9.84 -0.62
N GLY A 60 5.51 -8.69 -0.05
CA GLY A 60 4.60 -7.56 0.15
C GLY A 60 3.87 -7.09 -1.12
N PRO A 61 4.54 -7.00 -2.29
CA PRO A 61 3.89 -6.61 -3.55
C PRO A 61 2.96 -7.68 -4.17
N PHE A 62 2.87 -8.89 -3.58
CA PHE A 62 2.21 -10.03 -4.21
C PHE A 62 0.74 -9.78 -4.61
N GLY A 63 0.00 -8.97 -3.85
CA GLY A 63 -1.38 -8.64 -4.19
C GLY A 63 -1.51 -7.92 -5.53
N ASP A 64 -0.55 -7.06 -5.88
CA ASP A 64 -0.52 -6.40 -7.18
C ASP A 64 -0.02 -7.32 -8.28
N ASP A 65 1.02 -8.12 -8.00
CA ASP A 65 1.59 -9.08 -8.97
C ASP A 65 0.50 -9.98 -9.58
N ILE A 66 -0.43 -10.45 -8.75
CA ILE A 66 -1.51 -11.34 -9.19
C ILE A 66 -2.61 -10.64 -10.00
N LYS A 67 -2.75 -9.30 -9.95
CA LYS A 67 -3.75 -8.56 -10.75
C LYS A 67 -3.53 -8.73 -12.27
N SER A 68 -2.31 -9.10 -12.67
CA SER A 68 -1.93 -9.39 -14.05
C SER A 68 -2.52 -10.71 -14.58
N ASN A 69 -2.92 -11.63 -13.70
CA ASN A 69 -3.56 -12.90 -14.06
C ASN A 69 -5.06 -12.85 -13.75
N ARG A 70 -5.88 -13.06 -14.79
CA ARG A 70 -7.35 -13.01 -14.72
C ARG A 70 -7.97 -14.06 -13.80
N GLU A 71 -7.25 -15.15 -13.49
CA GLU A 71 -7.68 -16.14 -12.50
C GLU A 71 -7.87 -15.54 -11.10
N PHE A 72 -7.23 -14.39 -10.83
CA PHE A 72 -7.31 -13.69 -9.56
C PHE A 72 -8.15 -12.39 -9.63
N ASP A 73 -8.95 -12.20 -10.67
CA ASP A 73 -9.77 -10.99 -10.84
C ASP A 73 -10.70 -10.74 -9.63
N SER A 74 -11.15 -11.79 -8.94
CA SER A 74 -12.00 -11.70 -7.74
C SER A 74 -11.33 -11.03 -6.54
N PHE A 75 -10.00 -10.90 -6.52
CA PHE A 75 -9.26 -10.26 -5.42
C PHE A 75 -9.06 -8.76 -5.66
N LYS A 76 -9.28 -8.26 -6.88
CA LYS A 76 -9.06 -6.84 -7.24
C LYS A 76 -9.83 -5.86 -6.34
N PRO A 77 -11.10 -6.12 -5.96
CA PRO A 77 -11.83 -5.22 -5.07
C PRO A 77 -11.26 -5.17 -3.65
N TRP A 78 -10.44 -6.14 -3.23
CA TRP A 78 -9.91 -6.22 -1.87
C TRP A 78 -8.73 -5.29 -1.61
N HIS A 79 -8.31 -4.48 -2.57
CA HIS A 79 -7.21 -3.52 -2.40
C HIS A 79 -7.65 -2.17 -1.83
N TYR A 80 -8.95 -1.90 -1.78
CA TYR A 80 -9.47 -0.62 -1.34
C TYR A 80 -10.86 -0.76 -0.73
N VAL A 81 -11.32 0.32 -0.11
CA VAL A 81 -12.72 0.56 0.16
C VAL A 81 -13.03 2.01 -0.17
N ASN A 82 -14.01 2.22 -1.03
CA ASN A 82 -14.47 3.55 -1.39
C ASN A 82 -15.93 3.76 -0.97
N PHE A 83 -16.19 4.85 -0.27
CA PHE A 83 -17.54 5.27 0.13
C PHE A 83 -17.58 6.81 0.25
N PRO A 84 -18.76 7.45 0.24
CA PRO A 84 -18.88 8.92 0.35
C PRO A 84 -18.33 9.47 1.68
N PHE A 85 -17.83 10.70 1.67
CA PHE A 85 -17.45 11.40 2.92
C PHE A 85 -18.70 11.68 3.77
N GLY A 86 -18.54 11.64 5.09
CA GLY A 86 -19.64 11.79 6.05
C GLY A 86 -20.50 10.54 6.27
N GLU A 87 -20.37 9.52 5.42
CA GLU A 87 -21.01 8.21 5.62
C GLU A 87 -20.16 7.31 6.53
N ARG A 88 -20.82 6.32 7.16
CA ARG A 88 -20.14 5.29 7.95
C ARG A 88 -20.01 4.00 7.17
N TYR A 89 -18.83 3.38 7.23
CA TYR A 89 -18.57 2.09 6.61
C TYR A 89 -19.66 1.08 7.00
N GLU A 90 -19.95 0.91 8.28
CA GLU A 90 -20.85 -0.13 8.79
C GLU A 90 -22.29 -0.02 8.26
N THR A 91 -22.76 1.18 7.92
CA THR A 91 -24.13 1.43 7.45
C THR A 91 -24.22 1.66 5.95
N TYR A 92 -23.12 2.05 5.30
CA TYR A 92 -23.09 2.26 3.86
C TYR A 92 -23.19 0.91 3.11
N PRO A 93 -23.98 0.83 2.01
CA PRO A 93 -24.10 -0.38 1.22
C PRO A 93 -22.74 -0.96 0.81
N LYS A 94 -22.55 -2.26 1.03
CA LYS A 94 -21.33 -2.98 0.67
C LYS A 94 -21.36 -3.44 -0.77
N SER A 95 -20.19 -3.44 -1.41
CA SER A 95 -20.00 -4.12 -2.69
C SER A 95 -20.25 -5.62 -2.52
N GLU A 96 -20.96 -6.23 -3.46
CA GLU A 96 -21.11 -7.69 -3.51
C GLU A 96 -19.78 -8.40 -3.81
N GLU A 97 -18.84 -7.71 -4.44
CA GLU A 97 -17.49 -8.23 -4.74
C GLU A 97 -16.54 -8.13 -3.52
N GLY A 98 -17.00 -7.52 -2.42
CA GLY A 98 -16.21 -7.26 -1.22
C GLY A 98 -15.31 -6.04 -1.33
N ASP A 99 -14.55 -5.80 -0.26
CA ASP A 99 -13.58 -4.71 -0.12
C ASP A 99 -12.37 -5.14 0.71
N ILE A 100 -11.42 -4.23 0.95
CA ILE A 100 -10.21 -4.50 1.73
C ILE A 100 -10.47 -5.04 3.14
N ILE A 101 -11.56 -4.63 3.79
CA ILE A 101 -11.90 -5.12 5.13
C ILE A 101 -12.36 -6.58 5.03
N ASN A 102 -13.18 -6.91 4.03
CA ASN A 102 -13.53 -8.30 3.75
C ASN A 102 -12.27 -9.15 3.46
N GLY A 103 -11.37 -8.64 2.62
CA GLY A 103 -10.13 -9.33 2.27
C GLY A 103 -9.23 -9.60 3.47
N ILE A 104 -9.02 -8.62 4.35
CA ILE A 104 -8.22 -8.79 5.57
C ILE A 104 -8.85 -9.85 6.48
N TYR A 105 -10.16 -9.80 6.75
CA TYR A 105 -10.80 -10.79 7.60
C TYR A 105 -10.83 -12.20 6.99
N ALA A 106 -10.96 -12.31 5.67
CA ALA A 106 -10.83 -13.58 4.96
C ALA A 106 -9.42 -14.17 5.15
N CYS A 107 -8.37 -13.35 4.97
CA CYS A 107 -7.00 -13.77 5.22
C CYS A 107 -6.78 -14.25 6.65
N ILE A 108 -7.22 -13.47 7.66
CA ILE A 108 -7.10 -13.84 9.07
C ILE A 108 -7.80 -15.18 9.35
N THR A 109 -8.99 -15.39 8.78
CA THR A 109 -9.78 -16.61 8.96
C THR A 109 -9.02 -17.83 8.43
N ILE A 110 -8.53 -17.77 7.20
CA ILE A 110 -7.78 -18.87 6.57
C ILE A 110 -6.46 -19.15 7.30
N LEU A 111 -5.74 -18.11 7.74
CA LEU A 111 -4.46 -18.29 8.43
C LEU A 111 -4.63 -18.97 9.79
N LYS A 112 -5.75 -18.69 10.48
CA LYS A 112 -6.11 -19.31 11.76
C LYS A 112 -6.73 -20.70 11.63
N ASP A 113 -7.26 -21.08 10.47
CA ASP A 113 -7.87 -22.40 10.29
C ASP A 113 -6.81 -23.51 10.26
N GLU A 114 -6.89 -24.49 11.16
CA GLU A 114 -5.99 -25.64 11.20
C GLU A 114 -6.15 -26.59 10.00
N LYS A 115 -7.29 -26.51 9.30
CA LYS A 115 -7.60 -27.34 8.13
C LYS A 115 -7.03 -26.78 6.82
N SER A 116 -6.70 -25.49 6.79
CA SER A 116 -6.11 -24.86 5.61
C SER A 116 -4.73 -25.44 5.32
N SER A 117 -4.48 -25.72 4.04
CA SER A 117 -3.21 -26.27 3.58
C SER A 117 -2.07 -25.26 3.74
N LYS A 118 -0.82 -25.73 3.70
CA LYS A 118 0.35 -24.84 3.70
C LYS A 118 0.27 -23.82 2.55
N ASP A 119 -0.06 -24.27 1.35
CA ASP A 119 -0.08 -23.42 0.15
C ASP A 119 -1.20 -22.38 0.23
N GLU A 120 -2.36 -22.77 0.76
CA GLU A 120 -3.47 -21.85 0.99
C GLU A 120 -3.09 -20.79 2.03
N LYS A 121 -2.51 -21.20 3.16
CA LYS A 121 -2.01 -20.25 4.17
C LYS A 121 -0.92 -19.37 3.61
N ALA A 122 0.00 -19.90 2.81
CA ALA A 122 1.05 -19.11 2.18
C ALA A 122 0.46 -18.05 1.25
N PHE A 123 -0.53 -18.41 0.43
CA PHE A 123 -1.22 -17.47 -0.46
C PHE A 123 -1.90 -16.33 0.32
N TYR A 124 -2.74 -16.68 1.31
CA TYR A 124 -3.45 -15.68 2.11
C TYR A 124 -2.54 -14.89 3.07
N LEU A 125 -1.37 -15.41 3.43
CA LEU A 125 -0.36 -14.67 4.18
C LEU A 125 0.21 -13.54 3.32
N LYS A 126 0.56 -13.81 2.05
CA LYS A 126 1.06 -12.78 1.13
C LYS A 126 0.00 -11.70 0.89
N LEU A 127 -1.27 -12.10 0.73
CA LEU A 127 -2.38 -11.17 0.63
C LEU A 127 -2.56 -10.33 1.90
N LEU A 128 -2.48 -10.93 3.09
CA LEU A 128 -2.57 -10.16 4.34
C LEU A 128 -1.46 -9.12 4.47
N VAL A 129 -0.22 -9.49 4.13
CA VAL A 129 0.92 -8.56 4.13
C VAL A 129 0.64 -7.37 3.20
N HIS A 130 0.14 -7.66 2.00
CA HIS A 130 -0.21 -6.66 1.01
C HIS A 130 -1.33 -5.74 1.49
N PHE A 131 -2.47 -6.31 1.89
CA PHE A 131 -3.67 -5.55 2.28
C PHE A 131 -3.48 -4.72 3.55
N ILE A 132 -2.61 -5.13 4.49
CA ILE A 132 -2.29 -4.24 5.62
C ILE A 132 -1.46 -3.03 5.17
N GLY A 133 -0.65 -3.16 4.11
CA GLY A 133 -0.06 -2.01 3.44
C GLY A 133 -1.12 -1.08 2.85
N ASP A 134 -2.01 -1.64 2.02
CA ASP A 134 -3.13 -0.93 1.40
C ASP A 134 -4.03 -0.20 2.40
N LEU A 135 -4.35 -0.85 3.52
CA LEU A 135 -5.18 -0.25 4.57
C LEU A 135 -4.60 1.06 5.10
N HIS A 136 -3.28 1.21 5.06
CA HIS A 136 -2.55 2.39 5.52
C HIS A 136 -2.30 3.41 4.40
N GLN A 137 -2.73 3.16 3.15
CA GLN A 137 -2.83 4.19 2.11
C GLN A 137 -4.09 5.00 2.40
N PRO A 138 -3.98 6.31 2.66
CA PRO A 138 -5.18 7.11 2.86
C PRO A 138 -6.17 7.02 1.68
N LEU A 139 -5.68 7.06 0.45
CA LEU A 139 -6.49 7.06 -0.77
C LEU A 139 -6.99 5.67 -1.20
N HIS A 140 -6.54 4.58 -0.57
CA HIS A 140 -7.21 3.28 -0.68
C HIS A 140 -8.46 3.21 0.20
N ILE A 141 -8.61 4.12 1.18
CA ILE A 141 -9.83 4.33 1.96
C ILE A 141 -10.55 5.58 1.42
N GLY A 142 -10.77 5.54 0.11
CA GLY A 142 -10.98 6.70 -0.74
C GLY A 142 -12.42 7.16 -0.91
N LYS A 143 -12.57 8.29 -1.60
CA LYS A 143 -13.88 8.79 -2.02
C LYS A 143 -14.39 7.96 -3.20
N LEU A 144 -15.67 7.57 -3.16
CA LEU A 144 -16.28 6.75 -4.21
C LEU A 144 -16.33 7.45 -5.57
N ASP A 145 -16.68 8.75 -5.59
CA ASP A 145 -16.96 9.50 -6.82
C ASP A 145 -15.77 9.60 -7.79
N ASP A 146 -14.54 9.47 -7.31
CA ASP A 146 -13.31 9.58 -8.11
C ASP A 146 -12.37 8.38 -7.93
N LYS A 147 -12.92 7.26 -7.44
CA LYS A 147 -12.21 5.99 -7.24
C LYS A 147 -10.97 6.16 -6.37
N GLY A 148 -11.12 6.86 -5.25
CA GLY A 148 -10.02 7.13 -4.33
C GLY A 148 -8.97 8.07 -4.91
N GLY A 149 -9.38 9.10 -5.65
CA GLY A 149 -8.47 10.10 -6.20
C GLY A 149 -7.76 9.69 -7.50
N ASN A 150 -8.16 8.57 -8.11
CA ASN A 150 -7.67 8.16 -9.43
C ASN A 150 -8.16 9.09 -10.54
N ASP A 151 -9.39 9.59 -10.41
CA ASP A 151 -9.97 10.58 -11.33
C ASP A 151 -9.64 12.04 -10.89
N PHE A 152 -8.99 12.23 -9.74
CA PHE A 152 -8.52 13.53 -9.24
C PHE A 152 -7.18 13.90 -9.91
N GLN A 153 -7.25 14.61 -11.04
CA GLN A 153 -6.07 14.94 -11.84
C GLN A 153 -5.23 16.07 -11.21
N VAL A 154 -3.90 15.90 -11.17
CA VAL A 154 -2.92 16.88 -10.67
C VAL A 154 -1.66 16.88 -11.55
N ARG A 155 -0.66 17.69 -11.21
CA ARG A 155 0.68 17.60 -11.78
C ARG A 155 1.71 17.34 -10.69
N TRP A 156 2.60 16.37 -10.87
CA TRP A 156 3.74 16.11 -10.01
C TRP A 156 5.03 16.58 -10.66
N PHE A 157 5.69 17.60 -10.08
CA PHE A 157 6.86 18.25 -10.66
C PHE A 157 6.70 18.64 -12.15
N GLY A 158 5.49 19.07 -12.52
CA GLY A 158 5.14 19.51 -13.87
C GLY A 158 4.59 18.42 -14.78
N ASN A 159 4.73 17.13 -14.44
CA ASN A 159 4.19 16.00 -15.20
C ASN A 159 2.75 15.71 -14.79
N GLY A 160 1.86 15.43 -15.75
CA GLY A 160 0.48 15.05 -15.47
C GLY A 160 0.39 13.70 -14.76
N THR A 161 -0.45 13.61 -13.72
CA THR A 161 -0.73 12.40 -12.95
C THR A 161 -2.08 12.55 -12.21
N ASN A 162 -2.41 11.63 -11.32
CA ASN A 162 -3.55 11.75 -10.40
C ASN A 162 -3.09 11.76 -8.93
N LEU A 163 -3.98 12.19 -8.04
CA LEU A 163 -3.71 12.31 -6.61
C LEU A 163 -3.40 10.94 -5.98
N HIS A 164 -4.10 9.89 -6.40
CA HIS A 164 -3.87 8.51 -5.94
C HIS A 164 -2.41 8.08 -6.09
N LYS A 165 -1.89 8.20 -7.33
CA LYS A 165 -0.52 7.83 -7.67
C LYS A 165 0.53 8.67 -6.93
N VAL A 166 0.21 9.94 -6.63
CA VAL A 166 1.11 10.80 -5.85
C VAL A 166 1.38 10.21 -4.47
N TRP A 167 0.34 9.65 -3.84
CA TRP A 167 0.42 9.02 -2.53
C TRP A 167 0.98 7.59 -2.57
N ASP A 168 0.66 6.82 -3.60
CA ASP A 168 1.21 5.47 -3.76
C ASP A 168 2.72 5.45 -3.89
N SER A 169 3.24 6.25 -4.82
CA SER A 169 4.56 6.04 -5.38
C SER A 169 5.35 7.33 -5.56
N GLU A 170 4.76 8.38 -6.15
CA GLU A 170 5.56 9.53 -6.59
C GLU A 170 6.26 10.26 -5.42
N MET A 171 5.60 10.39 -4.26
CA MET A 171 6.22 10.95 -3.06
C MET A 171 7.42 10.09 -2.60
N LEU A 172 7.20 8.79 -2.41
CA LEU A 172 8.22 7.88 -1.89
C LEU A 172 9.39 7.70 -2.88
N ASP A 173 9.09 7.57 -4.16
CA ASP A 173 10.10 7.43 -5.23
C ASP A 173 10.92 8.70 -5.44
N SER A 174 10.39 9.87 -5.04
CA SER A 174 11.13 11.14 -5.06
C SER A 174 12.23 11.17 -3.99
N TYR A 175 12.15 10.36 -2.93
CA TYR A 175 13.22 10.21 -1.94
C TYR A 175 14.44 9.45 -2.47
N LYS A 176 14.27 8.68 -3.57
CA LYS A 176 15.33 7.84 -4.17
C LYS A 176 16.01 6.89 -3.18
N MET A 177 15.31 6.53 -2.11
CA MET A 177 15.74 5.55 -1.13
C MET A 177 15.20 4.17 -1.52
N SER A 178 16.00 3.13 -1.30
CA SER A 178 15.52 1.75 -1.31
C SER A 178 14.54 1.51 -0.16
N TYR A 179 13.70 0.47 -0.28
CA TYR A 179 12.79 0.07 0.79
C TYR A 179 13.52 -0.16 2.13
N THR A 180 14.74 -0.72 2.10
CA THR A 180 15.54 -0.92 3.32
C THR A 180 16.01 0.39 3.95
N GLU A 181 16.34 1.41 3.14
CA GLU A 181 16.75 2.72 3.64
C GLU A 181 15.57 3.45 4.27
N VAL A 182 14.39 3.41 3.62
CA VAL A 182 13.17 3.97 4.20
C VAL A 182 12.83 3.27 5.52
N ALA A 183 12.82 1.93 5.55
CA ALA A 183 12.49 1.15 6.75
C ALA A 183 13.53 1.29 7.86
N ARG A 184 14.82 1.51 7.54
CA ARG A 184 15.89 1.75 8.51
C ARG A 184 15.79 3.14 9.14
N ASN A 185 15.32 4.11 8.37
CA ASN A 185 15.11 5.48 8.84
C ASN A 185 13.67 5.72 9.31
N ALA A 186 12.91 4.68 9.66
CA ALA A 186 11.65 4.85 10.38
C ALA A 186 11.91 5.45 11.78
N ASP A 187 10.92 6.13 12.36
CA ASP A 187 11.12 6.85 13.60
C ASP A 187 11.39 5.90 14.78
N VAL A 188 12.22 6.33 15.73
CA VAL A 188 12.49 5.54 16.94
C VAL A 188 11.35 5.73 17.92
N LEU A 189 10.59 4.66 18.16
CA LEU A 189 9.42 4.68 19.04
C LEU A 189 9.72 4.03 20.39
N SER A 190 9.17 4.60 21.45
CA SER A 190 9.09 3.97 22.76
C SER A 190 8.11 2.80 22.74
N LYS A 191 8.22 1.90 23.72
CA LYS A 191 7.27 0.79 23.89
C LYS A 191 5.82 1.27 24.00
N LYS A 192 5.59 2.42 24.65
CA LYS A 192 4.25 2.98 24.82
C LYS A 192 3.66 3.44 23.48
N GLU A 193 4.48 4.06 22.63
CA GLU A 193 4.06 4.48 21.29
C GLU A 193 3.78 3.29 20.39
N VAL A 194 4.61 2.24 20.44
CA VAL A 194 4.37 0.99 19.71
C VAL A 194 3.04 0.34 20.14
N GLU A 195 2.78 0.23 21.44
CA GLU A 195 1.49 -0.33 21.91
C GLU A 195 0.30 0.57 21.56
N ALA A 196 0.47 1.89 21.52
CA ALA A 196 -0.57 2.79 21.05
C ALA A 196 -0.88 2.57 19.55
N ILE A 197 0.14 2.40 18.71
CA ILE A 197 -0.03 2.10 17.27
C ILE A 197 -0.76 0.77 17.08
N LYS A 198 -0.40 -0.26 17.85
CA LYS A 198 -1.03 -1.60 17.77
C LYS A 198 -2.49 -1.62 18.23
N SER A 199 -2.89 -0.66 19.06
CA SER A 199 -4.24 -0.63 19.63
C SER A 199 -5.32 -0.40 18.57
N GLY A 200 -6.55 -0.79 18.89
CA GLY A 200 -7.70 -0.70 17.99
C GLY A 200 -7.90 -1.93 17.13
N THR A 201 -8.94 -1.87 16.32
CA THR A 201 -9.33 -2.90 15.36
C THR A 201 -8.93 -2.52 13.94
N VAL A 202 -9.06 -3.45 12.98
CA VAL A 202 -8.88 -3.16 11.55
C VAL A 202 -9.79 -2.01 11.08
N LEU A 203 -11.01 -1.90 11.64
CA LEU A 203 -11.92 -0.80 11.33
C LEU A 203 -11.44 0.53 11.91
N ASP A 204 -10.87 0.54 13.11
CA ASP A 204 -10.31 1.77 13.69
C ASP A 204 -9.13 2.26 12.84
N TRP A 205 -8.27 1.36 12.37
CA TRP A 205 -7.15 1.69 11.49
C TRP A 205 -7.61 2.18 10.12
N MET A 206 -8.68 1.59 9.58
CA MET A 206 -9.34 2.08 8.36
C MET A 206 -9.83 3.52 8.55
N TYR A 207 -10.49 3.81 9.67
CA TYR A 207 -10.98 5.16 9.95
C TYR A 207 -9.86 6.19 10.19
N GLU A 208 -8.70 5.78 10.71
CA GLU A 208 -7.51 6.65 10.74
C GLU A 208 -7.03 7.03 9.34
N SER A 209 -6.93 6.04 8.43
CA SER A 209 -6.59 6.29 7.03
C SER A 209 -7.65 7.14 6.33
N ARG A 210 -8.94 6.93 6.67
CA ARG A 210 -10.04 7.75 6.18
C ARG A 210 -9.94 9.21 6.60
N ALA A 211 -9.61 9.48 7.86
CA ALA A 211 -9.42 10.85 8.33
C ALA A 211 -8.27 11.57 7.59
N LEU A 212 -7.19 10.83 7.27
CA LEU A 212 -6.10 11.35 6.45
C LEU A 212 -6.54 11.57 4.99
N CYS A 213 -7.35 10.67 4.44
CA CYS A 213 -7.97 10.86 3.13
C CYS A 213 -8.75 12.17 3.10
N GLU A 214 -9.61 12.44 4.08
CA GLU A 214 -10.36 13.71 4.15
C GLU A 214 -9.43 14.94 4.23
N ASP A 215 -8.38 14.92 5.08
CA ASP A 215 -7.38 16.00 5.13
C ASP A 215 -6.70 16.23 3.77
N ILE A 216 -6.37 15.16 3.04
CA ILE A 216 -5.73 15.25 1.72
C ILE A 216 -6.63 15.98 0.72
N TYR A 217 -7.93 15.66 0.71
CA TYR A 217 -8.89 16.30 -0.17
C TYR A 217 -9.13 17.76 0.21
N ASP A 218 -9.21 18.06 1.51
CA ASP A 218 -9.41 19.43 2.00
C ASP A 218 -8.23 20.36 1.66
N ASN A 219 -7.07 19.79 1.33
CA ASN A 219 -5.83 20.51 1.09
C ASN A 219 -5.23 20.27 -0.31
N SER A 220 -6.02 19.74 -1.24
CA SER A 220 -5.60 19.55 -2.64
C SER A 220 -6.67 20.06 -3.59
N GLU A 221 -6.27 20.61 -4.73
CA GLU A 221 -7.19 21.05 -5.78
C GLU A 221 -6.97 20.31 -7.12
N VAL A 222 -8.05 20.05 -7.85
CA VAL A 222 -7.94 19.44 -9.19
C VAL A 222 -7.16 20.36 -10.12
N GLY A 223 -6.11 19.83 -10.75
CA GLY A 223 -5.19 20.55 -11.62
C GLY A 223 -4.02 21.22 -10.89
N GLU A 224 -3.92 21.08 -9.56
CA GLU A 224 -2.85 21.65 -8.76
C GLU A 224 -1.46 21.14 -9.20
N LYS A 225 -0.45 21.99 -9.04
CA LYS A 225 0.96 21.69 -9.32
C LYS A 225 1.66 21.29 -8.04
N LEU A 226 1.61 20.01 -7.72
CA LEU A 226 2.26 19.41 -6.58
C LEU A 226 3.77 19.24 -6.81
N GLY A 227 4.53 19.31 -5.72
CA GLY A 227 5.99 19.22 -5.72
C GLY A 227 6.53 19.37 -4.30
N TYR A 228 7.67 20.05 -4.14
CA TYR A 228 8.38 20.12 -2.86
C TYR A 228 7.54 20.60 -1.67
N ASN A 229 6.66 21.59 -1.85
CA ASN A 229 5.81 22.07 -0.75
C ASN A 229 4.83 21.00 -0.26
N TYR A 230 4.26 20.24 -1.20
CA TYR A 230 3.36 19.14 -0.88
C TYR A 230 4.12 17.99 -0.20
N MET A 231 5.31 17.64 -0.70
CA MET A 231 6.20 16.69 -0.03
C MET A 231 6.55 17.14 1.39
N TYR A 232 6.94 18.40 1.58
CA TYR A 232 7.27 18.93 2.90
C TYR A 232 6.11 18.79 3.88
N LYS A 233 4.87 18.95 3.40
CA LYS A 233 3.66 18.78 4.23
C LYS A 233 3.36 17.33 4.58
N TYR A 234 3.48 16.41 3.63
CA TYR A 234 2.90 15.07 3.75
C TYR A 234 3.89 13.91 3.82
N MET A 235 5.18 14.12 3.57
CA MET A 235 6.14 13.01 3.56
C MET A 235 6.26 12.31 4.91
N ASP A 236 6.26 13.07 6.00
CA ASP A 236 6.30 12.47 7.34
C ASP A 236 5.02 11.66 7.62
N THR A 237 3.87 12.10 7.10
CA THR A 237 2.62 11.32 7.14
C THR A 237 2.77 10.00 6.37
N VAL A 238 3.32 10.01 5.16
CA VAL A 238 3.58 8.80 4.36
C VAL A 238 4.49 7.83 5.10
N ARG A 239 5.65 8.31 5.59
CA ARG A 239 6.61 7.50 6.36
C ARG A 239 5.98 6.91 7.62
N PHE A 240 5.16 7.68 8.32
CA PHE A 240 4.49 7.21 9.52
C PHE A 240 3.39 6.19 9.22
N GLN A 241 2.64 6.33 8.11
CA GLN A 241 1.69 5.29 7.67
C GLN A 241 2.39 3.96 7.37
N LEU A 242 3.52 4.00 6.66
CA LEU A 242 4.33 2.80 6.38
C LEU A 242 4.79 2.13 7.68
N GLN A 243 5.22 2.92 8.67
CA GLN A 243 5.62 2.41 9.98
C GLN A 243 4.45 1.81 10.78
N LYS A 244 3.28 2.49 10.79
CA LYS A 244 2.06 1.95 11.41
C LYS A 244 1.64 0.64 10.76
N GLY A 245 1.63 0.59 9.43
CA GLY A 245 1.33 -0.61 8.65
C GLY A 245 2.21 -1.79 9.04
N GLY A 246 3.54 -1.59 9.12
CA GLY A 246 4.47 -2.64 9.53
C GLY A 246 4.26 -3.11 10.97
N ILE A 247 4.07 -2.19 11.92
CA ILE A 247 3.84 -2.53 13.34
C ILE A 247 2.51 -3.28 13.53
N ARG A 248 1.44 -2.85 12.86
CA ARG A 248 0.11 -3.46 12.93
C ARG A 248 0.07 -4.82 12.23
N LEU A 249 0.75 -4.95 11.09
CA LEU A 249 0.95 -6.24 10.41
C LEU A 249 1.64 -7.22 11.35
N ALA A 250 2.75 -6.83 11.99
CA ALA A 250 3.45 -7.69 12.94
C ALA A 250 2.55 -8.07 14.13
N SER A 251 1.74 -7.15 14.65
CA SER A 251 0.78 -7.44 15.72
C SER A 251 -0.22 -8.52 15.30
N LEU A 252 -0.85 -8.38 14.12
CA LEU A 252 -1.78 -9.38 13.61
C LEU A 252 -1.11 -10.73 13.40
N LEU A 253 0.10 -10.74 12.85
CA LEU A 253 0.84 -11.97 12.61
C LEU A 253 1.26 -12.66 13.91
N ASN A 254 1.65 -11.90 14.94
CA ASN A 254 1.90 -12.44 16.27
C ASN A 254 0.61 -13.01 16.88
N ASP A 255 -0.55 -12.37 16.71
CA ASP A 255 -1.82 -12.90 17.21
C ASP A 255 -2.28 -14.18 16.46
N ILE A 256 -1.87 -14.35 15.21
CA ILE A 256 -2.21 -15.53 14.39
C ILE A 256 -1.26 -16.69 14.68
N PHE A 257 0.03 -16.44 14.84
CA PHE A 257 1.08 -17.47 14.87
C PHE A 257 1.87 -17.56 16.18
N GLY A 258 1.75 -16.57 17.07
CA GLY A 258 2.39 -16.48 18.39
C GLY A 258 1.78 -17.40 19.43
#